data_AF-A0A933SQU8-F1
#
_entry.id   AF-A0A933SQU8-F1
#
_cell.length_a   1.000
_cell.length_b   1.000
_cell.length_c   1.000
_cell.angle_alpha   90.00
_cell.angle_beta   90.00
_cell.angle_gamma   90.00
#
_symmetry.space_group_name_H-M   'P 1'
#
loop_
_entity.id
_entity.type
_entity.pdbx_description
1 polymer ?
#
loop_
_entity_poly.entity_id
_entity_poly.type
_entity_poly.pdbx_seq_one_letter_code
_entity_poly.pdbx_strand_id
1 'polypeptide(L)'
;MTNNGIISGKVLDPFAGSGTALFAANEAGIDADGIELLPIGQQIILARRCLERESSAKDFAALKKCVKERPWHQAETKAILLKLRITDGAYPQETLESIERYMGA
;
A
#
# COMPACT_ATOMS: atom_id res chain seq x y z
N MET A 1 -23.25 24.43 3.42
CA MET A 1 -22.18 23.74 2.68
C MET A 1 -22.02 24.49 1.36
N THR A 2 -20.90 25.19 1.18
CA THR A 2 -20.61 25.94 -0.05
C THR A 2 -20.32 24.95 -1.18
N ASN A 3 -21.15 25.00 -2.22
CA ASN A 3 -20.92 24.29 -3.47
C ASN A 3 -19.90 25.10 -4.27
N ASN A 4 -18.65 24.63 -4.34
CA ASN A 4 -17.55 25.36 -4.97
C ASN A 4 -17.62 25.38 -6.52
N GLY A 5 -18.72 24.91 -7.13
CA GLY A 5 -18.94 25.01 -8.58
C GLY A 5 -18.06 24.10 -9.45
N ILE A 6 -17.30 23.19 -8.83
CA ILE A 6 -16.49 22.20 -9.55
C ILE A 6 -17.41 21.06 -9.97
N ILE A 7 -17.72 21.01 -11.26
CA ILE A 7 -18.64 20.02 -11.87
C ILE A 7 -17.91 18.91 -12.64
N SER A 8 -16.61 19.05 -12.87
CA SER A 8 -15.77 18.08 -13.57
C SER A 8 -14.29 18.35 -13.31
N GLY A 9 -13.44 17.32 -13.43
CA GLY A 9 -11.99 17.42 -13.24
C GLY A 9 -11.40 16.13 -12.70
N LYS A 10 -10.07 16.12 -12.52
CA LYS A 10 -9.32 15.02 -11.93
C LYS A 10 -9.03 15.32 -10.45
N VAL A 11 -9.15 14.33 -9.58
CA VAL A 11 -8.76 14.43 -8.18
C VAL A 11 -7.24 14.23 -8.06
N LEU A 12 -6.58 15.08 -7.28
CA LEU A 12 -5.18 14.87 -6.88
C LEU A 12 -5.14 14.74 -5.36
N ASP A 13 -4.65 13.60 -4.89
CA ASP A 13 -4.32 13.39 -3.48
C ASP A 13 -2.79 13.33 -3.31
N PRO A 14 -2.13 14.41 -2.88
CA PRO A 14 -0.69 14.45 -2.71
C PRO A 14 -0.19 13.63 -1.51
N PHE A 15 -1.10 13.09 -0.67
CA PHE A 15 -0.79 12.29 0.52
C PHE A 15 -1.74 11.09 0.61
N ALA A 16 -1.66 10.23 -0.40
CA ALA A 16 -2.66 9.20 -0.64
C ALA A 16 -2.83 8.21 0.53
N GLY A 17 -1.78 7.93 1.31
CA GLY A 17 -1.85 7.03 2.46
C GLY A 17 -2.27 5.63 2.03
N SER A 18 -3.44 5.18 2.51
CA SER A 18 -4.06 3.91 2.11
C SER A 18 -4.84 3.98 0.79
N GLY A 19 -4.92 5.16 0.16
CA GLY A 19 -5.60 5.43 -1.10
C GLY A 19 -7.09 5.73 -0.97
N THR A 20 -7.62 5.99 0.22
CA THR A 20 -9.07 6.19 0.44
C THR A 20 -9.71 7.17 -0.55
N ALA A 21 -9.08 8.32 -0.79
CA ALA A 21 -9.59 9.30 -1.74
C ALA A 21 -9.56 8.79 -3.19
N LEU A 22 -8.52 8.03 -3.57
CA LEU A 22 -8.39 7.44 -4.90
C LEU A 22 -9.51 6.43 -5.18
N PHE A 23 -9.81 5.57 -4.21
CA PHE A 23 -10.87 4.56 -4.35
C PHE A 23 -12.26 5.21 -4.36
N ALA A 24 -12.50 6.20 -3.49
CA ALA A 24 -13.77 6.93 -3.49
C ALA A 24 -14.00 7.69 -4.81
N ALA A 25 -12.94 8.29 -5.38
CA ALA A 25 -13.01 8.93 -6.69
C ALA A 25 -13.32 7.90 -7.79
N ASN A 26 -12.64 6.75 -7.79
CA ASN A 26 -12.88 5.66 -8.74
C ASN A 26 -14.33 5.13 -8.68
N GLU A 27 -14.85 4.91 -7.47
CA GLU A 27 -16.25 4.49 -7.25
C GLU A 27 -17.26 5.54 -7.76
N ALA A 28 -16.90 6.82 -7.72
CA ALA A 28 -17.70 7.92 -8.26
C ALA A 28 -17.51 8.14 -9.78
N GLY A 29 -16.68 7.33 -10.46
CA GLY A 29 -16.35 7.49 -11.88
C GLY A 29 -15.49 8.71 -12.18
N ILE A 30 -14.72 9.19 -11.19
CA ILE A 30 -13.84 10.35 -11.29
C ILE A 30 -12.38 9.88 -11.34
N ASP A 31 -11.62 10.35 -12.32
CA ASP A 31 -10.19 10.07 -12.41
C ASP A 31 -9.44 10.67 -11.20
N ALA A 32 -8.45 9.93 -10.69
CA ALA A 32 -7.64 10.37 -9.57
C ALA A 32 -6.15 10.03 -9.73
N ASP A 33 -5.28 10.94 -9.30
CA ASP A 33 -3.85 10.70 -9.07
C ASP A 33 -3.55 10.76 -7.59
N GLY A 34 -2.70 9.85 -7.12
CA GLY A 34 -2.25 9.81 -5.74
C GLY A 34 -0.73 9.78 -5.63
N ILE A 35 -0.18 10.47 -4.65
CA ILE A 35 1.23 10.41 -4.30
C ILE A 35 1.36 9.79 -2.92
N GLU A 36 2.15 8.71 -2.82
CA GLU A 36 2.49 8.06 -1.55
C GLU A 36 3.98 7.71 -1.56
N LEU A 37 4.69 8.15 -0.52
CA LEU A 37 6.15 8.00 -0.45
C LEU A 37 6.57 6.76 0.32
N LEU A 38 5.77 6.34 1.31
CA LEU A 38 6.05 5.16 2.12
C LEU A 38 5.72 3.91 1.32
N PRO A 39 6.69 2.98 1.17
CA PRO A 39 6.45 1.73 0.44
C PRO A 39 5.22 0.96 0.94
N ILE A 40 4.94 0.99 2.25
CA ILE A 40 3.77 0.30 2.81
C ILE A 40 2.44 0.86 2.28
N GLY A 41 2.31 2.18 2.15
CA GLY A 41 1.09 2.80 1.64
C GLY A 41 0.84 2.42 0.18
N GLN A 42 1.91 2.41 -0.62
CA GLN A 42 1.86 1.91 -2.00
C GLN A 42 1.42 0.45 -2.06
N GLN A 43 1.96 -0.42 -1.21
CA GLN A 43 1.56 -1.84 -1.16
C GLN A 43 0.09 -2.01 -0.73
N ILE A 44 -0.42 -1.20 0.20
CA ILE A 44 -1.83 -1.22 0.61
C ILE A 44 -2.74 -0.85 -0.58
N ILE A 45 -2.39 0.21 -1.31
CA ILE A 45 -3.13 0.64 -2.50
C ILE A 45 -3.12 -0.46 -3.57
N LEU A 46 -1.95 -1.03 -3.86
CA LEU A 46 -1.82 -2.13 -4.84
C LEU A 46 -2.62 -3.36 -4.41
N ALA A 47 -2.55 -3.75 -3.13
CA ALA A 47 -3.29 -4.88 -2.60
C ALA A 47 -4.81 -4.67 -2.75
N ARG A 48 -5.33 -3.48 -2.43
CA ARG A 48 -6.75 -3.16 -2.61
C ARG A 48 -7.15 -3.19 -4.08
N ARG A 49 -6.33 -2.67 -5.00
CA ARG A 49 -6.57 -2.80 -6.45
C ARG A 49 -6.56 -4.26 -6.93
N CYS A 50 -5.71 -5.12 -6.35
CA CYS A 50 -5.74 -6.55 -6.66
C CYS A 50 -7.05 -7.22 -6.21
N LEU A 51 -7.66 -6.77 -5.11
CA LEU A 51 -8.95 -7.28 -4.64
C LEU A 51 -10.14 -6.87 -5.52
N GLU A 52 -9.99 -5.85 -6.37
CA GLU A 52 -10.99 -5.50 -7.39
C GLU A 52 -11.05 -6.54 -8.53
N ARG A 53 -10.07 -7.46 -8.59
CA ARG A 53 -10.04 -8.59 -9.54
C ARG A 53 -10.53 -9.87 -8.85
N GLU A 54 -10.99 -10.82 -9.65
CA GLU A 54 -11.34 -12.14 -9.14
C GLU A 54 -10.13 -12.82 -8.48
N SER A 55 -10.28 -13.19 -7.22
CA SER A 55 -9.25 -13.90 -6.44
C SER A 55 -9.45 -15.41 -6.56
N SER A 56 -8.34 -16.14 -6.69
CA SER A 56 -8.36 -17.60 -6.80
C SER A 56 -8.17 -18.28 -5.42
N ALA A 57 -8.58 -19.54 -5.32
CA ALA A 57 -8.30 -20.35 -4.12
C ALA A 57 -6.79 -20.45 -3.80
N LYS A 58 -5.94 -20.36 -4.83
CA LYS A 58 -4.47 -20.36 -4.69
C LYS A 58 -3.99 -19.09 -3.98
N ASP A 59 -4.57 -17.93 -4.26
CA ASP A 59 -4.20 -16.66 -3.62
C ASP A 59 -4.50 -16.71 -2.13
N PHE A 60 -5.70 -17.19 -1.76
CA PHE A 60 -6.07 -17.38 -0.35
C PHE A 60 -5.17 -18.41 0.35
N ALA A 61 -4.79 -19.49 -0.33
CA ALA A 61 -3.86 -20.48 0.23
C ALA A 61 -2.48 -19.86 0.48
N ALA A 62 -1.97 -19.02 -0.43
CA ALA A 62 -0.71 -18.31 -0.26
C ALA A 62 -0.76 -17.33 0.93
N LEU A 63 -1.85 -16.57 1.07
CA LEU A 63 -2.04 -15.67 2.22
C LEU A 63 -2.07 -16.43 3.54
N LYS A 64 -2.84 -17.53 3.62
CA LYS A 64 -2.89 -18.40 4.81
C LYS A 64 -1.52 -18.98 5.16
N LYS A 65 -0.77 -19.42 4.15
CA LYS A 65 0.61 -19.90 4.32
C LYS A 65 1.50 -18.81 4.90
N CYS A 66 1.47 -17.61 4.33
CA CYS A 66 2.26 -16.46 4.77
C CYS A 66 1.96 -16.06 6.23
N VAL A 67 0.68 -16.01 6.61
CA VAL A 67 0.26 -15.72 8.01
C VAL A 67 0.75 -16.79 9.00
N LYS A 68 0.76 -18.07 8.58
CA LYS A 68 1.23 -19.18 9.40
C LYS A 68 2.75 -19.20 9.56
N GLU A 69 3.47 -19.07 8.44
CA GLU A 69 4.93 -19.20 8.40
C GLU A 69 5.64 -17.93 8.90
N ARG A 70 5.02 -16.76 8.73
CA ARG A 70 5.56 -15.47 9.12
C ARG A 70 7.01 -15.28 8.62
N PRO A 71 7.22 -15.28 7.29
CA PRO A 71 8.56 -15.25 6.70
C PRO A 71 9.43 -14.09 7.21
N TRP A 72 8.82 -12.96 7.61
CA TRP A 72 9.51 -11.82 8.23
C TRP A 72 10.20 -12.11 9.59
N HIS A 73 9.85 -13.20 10.27
CA HIS A 73 10.55 -13.65 11.48
C HIS A 73 11.61 -14.72 11.21
N GLN A 74 11.47 -15.48 10.12
CA GLN A 74 12.27 -16.68 9.85
C GLN A 74 13.37 -16.46 8.80
N ALA A 75 13.26 -15.42 7.98
CA ALA A 75 14.24 -15.14 6.94
C ALA A 75 15.61 -14.76 7.54
N GLU A 76 16.64 -15.47 7.10
CA GLU A 76 18.05 -15.18 7.42
C GLU A 76 18.59 -14.02 6.58
N THR A 77 18.05 -13.84 5.38
CA THR A 77 18.40 -12.80 4.43
C THR A 77 17.57 -11.53 4.65
N LYS A 78 18.18 -10.37 4.38
CA LYS A 78 17.51 -9.07 4.40
C LYS A 78 17.73 -8.37 3.06
N ALA A 79 16.68 -7.76 2.52
CA ALA A 79 16.78 -6.82 1.41
C ALA A 79 16.57 -5.39 1.93
N ILE A 80 17.37 -4.43 1.45
CA ILE A 80 17.32 -3.04 1.93
C ILE A 80 15.99 -2.40 1.49
N LEU A 81 15.24 -1.83 2.44
CA LEU A 81 14.08 -1.02 2.13
C LEU A 81 14.54 0.37 1.66
N LEU A 82 14.37 0.66 0.38
CA LEU A 82 14.65 1.99 -0.16
C LEU A 82 13.71 3.03 0.48
N LYS A 83 14.31 4.11 0.97
CA LYS A 83 13.61 5.20 1.64
C LYS A 83 14.08 6.56 1.14
N LEU A 84 13.18 7.52 1.15
CA LEU A 84 13.51 8.93 0.94
C LEU A 84 13.88 9.57 2.28
N ARG A 85 14.80 10.55 2.29
CA ARG A 85 15.21 11.23 3.54
C ARG A 85 14.03 11.83 4.32
N ILE A 86 13.01 12.32 3.61
CA ILE A 86 11.79 12.86 4.23
C ILE A 86 10.95 11.79 4.96
N THR A 87 11.20 10.51 4.69
CA THR A 87 10.51 9.38 5.32
C THR A 87 11.32 8.73 6.46
N ASP A 88 12.45 9.35 6.85
CA ASP A 88 13.25 8.85 7.97
C ASP A 88 12.43 8.87 9.28
N GLY A 89 12.49 7.77 10.03
CA GLY A 89 11.72 7.59 11.26
C GLY A 89 10.26 7.15 11.07
N ALA A 90 9.82 6.89 9.82
CA ALA A 90 8.46 6.41 9.55
C ALA A 90 8.17 5.02 10.15
N TYR A 91 9.20 4.21 10.39
CA TYR A 91 9.09 2.88 10.98
C TYR A 91 9.98 2.77 12.22
N PRO A 92 9.49 2.15 13.31
CA PRO A 92 10.38 1.64 14.35
C PRO A 92 11.40 0.66 13.77
N GLN A 93 12.59 0.58 14.38
CA GLN A 93 13.68 -0.27 13.91
C GLN A 93 13.27 -1.74 13.74
N GLU A 94 12.52 -2.29 14.70
CA GLU A 94 12.01 -3.67 14.64
C GLU A 94 11.08 -3.90 13.43
N THR A 95 10.22 -2.93 13.13
CA THR A 95 9.32 -2.98 11.98
C THR A 95 10.10 -2.91 10.68
N LEU A 96 11.08 -2.01 10.57
CA LEU A 96 11.95 -1.89 9.41
C LEU A 96 12.67 -3.22 9.15
N GLU A 97 13.29 -3.81 10.17
CA GLU A 97 13.98 -5.09 10.02
C GLU A 97 13.05 -6.22 9.60
N SER A 98 11.81 -6.23 10.08
CA SER A 98 10.81 -7.23 9.69
C SER A 98 10.41 -7.07 8.22
N ILE A 99 10.25 -5.83 7.74
CA ILE A 99 9.98 -5.55 6.32
C ILE A 99 11.15 -6.01 5.45
N GLU A 100 12.39 -5.69 5.85
CA GLU A 100 13.59 -6.06 5.09
C GLU A 100 13.81 -7.58 5.03
N ARG A 101 13.51 -8.30 6.13
CA ARG A 101 13.48 -9.77 6.15
C ARG A 101 12.41 -10.33 5.23
N TYR A 102 11.20 -9.77 5.27
CA TYR A 102 10.12 -10.20 4.37
C TYR A 102 10.51 -10.07 2.90
N MET A 103 11.14 -8.95 2.54
CA MET A 103 11.58 -8.67 1.17
C MET A 103 12.76 -9.57 0.73
N GLY A 104 13.50 -10.13 1.68
CA GLY A 104 14.62 -11.04 1.41
C GLY A 104 14.28 -12.53 1.40
N ALA A 105 13.05 -12.90 1.80
CA ALA A 105 12.54 -14.27 1.88
C ALA A 105 12.04 -14.79 0.53
#